data_AF-A0A1J5NXB4-F1
#
_entry.id   AF-A0A1J5NXB4-F1
#
_cell.length_a   1.000
_cell.length_b   1.000
_cell.length_c   1.000
_cell.angle_alpha   90.00
_cell.angle_beta   90.00
_cell.angle_gamma   90.00
#
_symmetry.space_group_name_H-M   'P 1'
#
loop_
_entity.id
_entity.type
_entity.pdbx_description
1 polymer ?
#
loop_
_entity_poly.entity_id
_entity_poly.type
_entity_poly.pdbx_seq_one_letter_code
_entity_poly.pdbx_strand_id
1 'polypeptide(L)'
;MSTSQKNFLLLLIVMLLAAVPFLIHRKAEFAGADDRAAEAITQIRPDYKPWLKPVWEPPSGEVETFLFASQAAIGSGIVCYFLGYSKGKKQREPK
;
A
#
# COMPACT_ATOMS: atom_id res chain seq x y z
N MET A 1 -16.77 -25.98 1.92
CA MET A 1 -16.41 -25.06 0.83
C MET A 1 -15.23 -25.61 0.06
N SER A 2 -15.35 -25.70 -1.27
CA SER A 2 -14.23 -26.02 -2.16
C SER A 2 -13.18 -24.91 -2.14
N THR A 3 -11.95 -25.20 -2.55
CA THR A 3 -10.85 -24.21 -2.61
C THR A 3 -11.23 -23.00 -3.47
N SER A 4 -11.97 -23.22 -4.57
CA SER A 4 -12.47 -22.14 -5.42
C SER A 4 -13.46 -21.23 -4.68
N GLN A 5 -14.39 -21.79 -3.90
CA GLN A 5 -15.33 -21.03 -3.09
C GLN A 5 -14.63 -20.19 -2.01
N LYS A 6 -13.58 -20.74 -1.38
CA LYS A 6 -12.77 -20.00 -0.39
C LYS A 6 -12.02 -18.85 -1.05
N ASN A 7 -11.38 -19.08 -2.20
CA ASN A 7 -10.65 -18.04 -2.92
C ASN A 7 -11.57 -16.91 -3.39
N PHE A 8 -12.76 -17.25 -3.89
CA PHE A 8 -13.76 -16.24 -4.28
C PHE A 8 -14.21 -15.40 -3.07
N LEU A 9 -14.48 -16.03 -1.93
CA LEU A 9 -14.83 -15.32 -0.70
C LEU A 9 -13.70 -14.38 -0.24
N LEU A 10 -12.44 -14.84 -0.29
CA LEU A 10 -11.28 -14.01 0.07
C LEU A 10 -11.13 -12.82 -0.88
N LEU A 11 -11.30 -13.01 -2.18
CA LEU A 11 -11.28 -11.91 -3.16
C LEU A 11 -12.39 -10.89 -2.90
N LEU A 12 -13.61 -11.36 -2.61
CA LEU A 12 -14.74 -10.49 -2.27
C LEU A 12 -14.42 -9.65 -1.02
N ILE A 13 -13.86 -10.27 0.03
CA ILE A 13 -13.48 -9.55 1.25
C ILE A 13 -12.44 -8.47 0.96
N VAL A 14 -11.42 -8.78 0.16
CA VAL A 14 -10.38 -7.81 -0.22
C VAL A 14 -10.99 -6.64 -1.02
N MET A 15 -11.89 -6.93 -1.97
CA MET A 15 -12.57 -5.86 -2.72
C MET A 15 -13.45 -5.00 -1.83
N LEU A 16 -14.15 -5.59 -0.86
CA LEU A 16 -14.94 -4.84 0.11
C LEU A 16 -14.06 -3.96 1.00
N LEU A 17 -12.95 -4.48 1.52
CA LEU A 17 -12.00 -3.71 2.32
C LEU A 17 -11.44 -2.51 1.55
N ALA A 18 -11.20 -2.67 0.24
CA ALA A 18 -10.74 -1.59 -0.62
C ALA A 18 -11.86 -0.58 -0.95
N ALA A 19 -13.08 -1.03 -1.23
CA ALA A 19 -14.17 -0.19 -1.73
C ALA A 19 -14.97 0.52 -0.62
N VAL A 20 -15.13 -0.09 0.55
CA VAL A 20 -15.93 0.45 1.66
C VAL A 20 -15.46 1.84 2.13
N PRO A 21 -14.14 2.13 2.28
CA PRO A 21 -13.67 3.45 2.66
C PRO A 21 -14.16 4.58 1.73
N PHE A 22 -14.22 4.33 0.42
CA PHE A 22 -14.72 5.30 -0.56
C PHE A 22 -16.23 5.60 -0.41
N LEU A 23 -17.01 4.63 0.06
CA LEU A 23 -18.45 4.80 0.28
C LEU A 23 -18.75 5.61 1.55
N ILE A 24 -17.97 5.39 2.61
CA ILE A 24 -18.15 6.04 3.92
C ILE A 24 -17.54 7.45 3.91
N HIS A 25 -16.35 7.62 3.33
CA HIS A 25 -15.57 8.86 3.38
C HIS A 25 -15.46 9.53 2.00
N ARG A 26 -16.60 9.90 1.41
CA ARG A 26 -16.69 10.46 0.04
C ARG A 26 -15.91 11.76 -0.21
N LYS A 27 -15.58 12.49 0.86
CA LYS A 27 -14.83 13.76 0.80
C LYS A 27 -13.47 13.67 1.48
N ALA A 28 -13.03 12.48 1.90
CA ALA A 28 -11.71 12.38 2.51
C ALA A 28 -10.63 12.59 1.45
N GLU A 29 -9.70 13.47 1.78
CA GLU A 29 -8.41 13.52 1.11
C GLU A 29 -7.63 12.32 1.64
N PHE A 30 -7.47 11.30 0.79
CA PHE A 30 -6.67 10.09 1.08
C PHE A 30 -5.18 10.43 1.06
N ALA A 31 -4.80 11.43 1.86
CA ALA A 31 -3.44 11.92 2.03
C ALA A 31 -2.58 10.88 2.76
N GLY A 32 -1.26 11.03 2.61
CA GLY A 32 -0.28 10.17 3.26
C GLY A 32 -0.34 10.27 4.78
N ALA A 33 0.19 9.25 5.46
CA ALA A 33 0.39 9.32 6.89
C ALA A 33 1.38 10.43 7.27
N ASP A 34 2.39 10.65 6.42
CA ASP A 34 3.45 11.62 6.64
C ASP A 34 2.93 13.06 6.57
N ASP A 35 1.98 13.36 5.69
CA ASP A 35 1.31 14.67 5.60
C ASP A 35 0.61 15.03 6.91
N ARG A 36 -0.15 14.07 7.47
CA ARG A 36 -0.86 14.25 8.74
C ARG A 36 0.10 14.41 9.92
N ALA A 37 1.23 13.69 9.88
CA ALA A 37 2.26 13.83 10.90
C ALA A 37 2.90 15.22 10.86
N ALA A 38 3.22 15.72 9.66
CA ALA A 38 3.77 17.05 9.48
C ALA A 38 2.79 18.14 9.97
N GLU A 39 1.50 18.01 9.65
CA GLU A 39 0.47 18.94 10.12
C GLU A 39 0.32 18.91 11.65
N ALA A 40 0.32 17.72 12.27
CA ALA A 40 0.25 17.61 13.72
C ALA A 40 1.48 18.25 14.41
N ILE A 41 2.68 18.08 13.82
CA ILE A 41 3.91 18.69 14.35
C ILE A 41 3.82 20.22 14.32
N THR A 42 3.36 20.81 13.21
CA THR A 42 3.25 22.27 13.09
C THR A 42 2.20 22.85 14.04
N GLN A 43 1.14 22.10 14.36
CA GLN A 43 0.15 22.49 15.37
C GLN A 43 0.70 22.44 16.81
N ILE A 44 1.50 21.41 17.14
CA ILE A 44 2.06 21.24 18.49
C ILE A 44 3.25 22.17 18.75
N ARG A 45 4.11 22.37 17.73
CA ARG A 45 5.34 23.16 17.80
C ARG A 45 5.46 24.04 16.54
N PRO A 46 4.87 25.24 16.54
CA PRO A 46 4.90 26.15 15.39
C PRO A 46 6.32 26.63 15.02
N ASP A 47 7.23 26.60 15.99
CA ASP A 47 8.64 26.99 15.88
C ASP A 47 9.56 25.86 15.39
N TYR A 48 9.01 24.66 15.18
CA TYR A 48 9.77 23.50 14.73
C TYR A 48 10.37 23.71 13.33
N LYS A 49 11.67 23.40 13.19
CA LYS A 49 12.38 23.41 11.91
C LYS A 49 12.79 21.99 11.55
N PRO A 50 12.54 21.53 10.31
CA PRO A 50 13.04 20.25 9.84
C PRO A 50 14.57 20.16 9.98
N TRP A 51 15.03 19.10 10.64
CA TRP A 51 16.45 18.78 10.83
C TRP A 51 17.08 18.18 9.58
N LEU A 52 16.25 17.66 8.67
CA LEU A 52 16.64 17.12 7.37
C LEU A 52 15.68 17.68 6.31
N LYS A 53 16.23 18.03 5.14
CA LYS A 53 15.43 18.36 3.95
C LYS A 53 15.55 17.21 2.94
N PRO A 54 14.50 16.90 2.18
CA PRO A 54 14.60 15.92 1.11
C PRO A 54 15.69 16.32 0.13
N VAL A 55 16.53 15.36 -0.27
CA VAL A 55 17.56 15.59 -1.30
C VAL A 55 16.92 15.83 -2.67
N TRP A 56 15.72 15.27 -2.87
CA TRP A 56 14.92 15.42 -4.07
C TRP A 56 13.44 15.33 -3.69
N GLU A 57 12.62 16.18 -4.30
CA GLU A 57 11.16 16.15 -4.22
C GLU A 57 10.60 15.91 -5.64
N PRO A 58 9.57 15.05 -5.78
CA PRO A 58 8.89 14.87 -7.05
C PRO A 58 8.35 16.20 -7.59
N PRO A 59 8.38 16.41 -8.93
CA PRO A 59 7.90 17.66 -9.53
C PRO A 59 6.38 17.86 -9.39
N SER A 60 5.63 16.81 -9.04
CA SER A 60 4.20 16.88 -8.69
C SER A 60 3.82 15.72 -7.75
N GLY A 61 2.75 15.91 -6.97
CA GLY A 61 2.19 14.85 -6.13
C GLY A 61 1.63 13.66 -6.92
N GLU A 62 1.27 13.86 -8.19
CA GLU A 62 0.89 12.76 -9.08
C GLU A 62 2.09 11.86 -9.40
N VAL A 63 3.26 12.46 -9.67
CA VAL A 63 4.50 11.71 -9.90
C VAL A 63 4.93 10.98 -8.63
N GLU A 64 4.79 11.61 -7.46
CA GLU A 64 5.01 10.95 -6.17
C GLU A 64 4.13 9.70 -6.01
N THR A 65 2.82 9.86 -6.17
CA THR A 65 1.85 8.76 -6.05
C THR A 65 2.14 7.65 -7.05
N PHE A 66 2.50 8.00 -8.29
CA PHE A 66 2.89 7.03 -9.32
C PHE A 66 4.14 6.23 -8.96
N LEU A 67 5.17 6.89 -8.43
CA LEU A 67 6.40 6.23 -8.00
C LEU A 67 6.13 5.28 -6.82
N PHE A 68 5.34 5.70 -5.83
CA PHE A 68 4.92 4.84 -4.73
C PHE A 68 4.11 3.62 -5.21
N ALA A 69 3.13 3.83 -6.08
CA ALA A 69 2.32 2.75 -6.64
C ALA A 69 3.17 1.76 -7.44
N SER A 70 4.16 2.26 -8.20
CA SER A 70 5.10 1.44 -8.97
C SER A 70 5.98 0.58 -8.06
N GLN A 71 6.52 1.17 -6.99
CA GLN A 71 7.30 0.43 -5.99
C GLN A 71 6.45 -0.64 -5.31
N ALA A 72 5.21 -0.33 -4.93
CA ALA A 72 4.29 -1.29 -4.33
C ALA A 72 3.93 -2.44 -5.28
N ALA A 73 3.72 -2.15 -6.57
CA ALA A 73 3.46 -3.16 -7.59
C ALA A 73 4.65 -4.10 -7.80
N ILE A 74 5.86 -3.55 -7.92
CA ILE A 74 7.10 -4.34 -8.07
C ILE A 74 7.32 -5.21 -6.82
N GLY A 75 7.23 -4.61 -5.62
CA GLY A 75 7.40 -5.33 -4.36
C GLY A 75 6.40 -6.47 -4.20
N SER A 76 5.13 -6.21 -4.51
CA SER A 76 4.08 -7.24 -4.50
C SER A 76 4.36 -8.35 -5.52
N GLY A 77 4.84 -7.99 -6.73
CA GLY A 77 5.24 -8.94 -7.76
C GLY A 77 6.34 -9.89 -7.28
N ILE A 78 7.38 -9.37 -6.64
CA ILE A 78 8.48 -10.15 -6.07
C ILE A 78 7.98 -11.11 -4.99
N VAL A 79 7.17 -10.63 -4.04
CA VAL A 79 6.61 -11.44 -2.95
C VAL A 79 5.72 -12.56 -3.50
N CYS A 80 4.81 -12.23 -4.42
CA CYS A 80 3.93 -13.21 -5.05
C CYS A 80 4.71 -14.25 -5.85
N TYR A 81 5.75 -13.85 -6.59
CA TYR A 81 6.63 -14.77 -7.30
C TYR A 81 7.33 -15.73 -6.34
N PHE A 82 7.91 -15.23 -5.25
CA PHE A 82 8.60 -16.06 -4.26
C PHE A 82 7.66 -17.08 -3.60
N LEU A 83 6.45 -16.66 -3.21
CA LEU A 83 5.43 -17.55 -2.64
C LEU A 83 4.99 -18.62 -3.66
N GLY A 84 4.79 -18.23 -4.91
CA GLY A 84 4.44 -19.15 -6.01
C GLY A 84 5.54 -20.17 -6.30
N TYR A 85 6.79 -19.70 -6.39
CA TYR A 85 7.96 -20.55 -6.60
C TYR A 85 8.16 -21.54 -5.45
N SER A 86 8.09 -21.07 -4.20
CA SER A 86 8.24 -21.91 -3.01
C SER A 86 7.18 -23.01 -2.95
N LYS A 87 5.93 -22.68 -3.29
CA LYS A 87 4.85 -23.66 -3.37
C LYS A 87 5.09 -24.69 -4.49
N GLY A 88 5.53 -24.23 -5.67
CA GLY A 88 5.83 -25.10 -6.81
C GLY A 88 7.01 -26.04 -6.55
N LYS A 89 8.05 -25.57 -5.86
CA LYS A 89 9.20 -26.38 -5.45
C LYS A 89 8.79 -27.52 -4.52
N LYS A 90 8.00 -27.23 -3.48
CA LYS A 90 7.50 -28.24 -2.53
C LYS A 90 6.64 -29.32 -3.19
N GLN A 91 5.94 -28.99 -4.29
CA GLN A 91 5.14 -29.96 -5.05
C GLN A 91 5.97 -30.86 -5.96
N ARG A 92 7.20 -30.47 -6.28
CA ARG A 92 8.13 -31.22 -7.14
C ARG A 92 9.13 -32.08 -6.37
N GLU A 93 9.21 -31.93 -5.05
CA GLU A 93 9.98 -32.86 -4.21
C GLU A 93 9.28 -34.22 -4.21
N PRO A 94 9.92 -35.29 -4.71
CA PRO A 94 9.38 -36.63 -4.54
C PRO A 94 9.30 -36.93 -3.03
N LYS A 95 8.18 -37.51 -2.62
CA LYS A 95 7.95 -37.96 -1.23
C LYS A 95 9.01 -38.95 -0.78
#